data_AF-A0AAD9FD72-F1
#
_entry.id   AF-A0AAD9FD72-F1
#
_cell.length_a   1.000
_cell.length_b   1.000
_cell.length_c   1.000
_cell.angle_alpha   90.00
_cell.angle_beta   90.00
_cell.angle_gamma   90.00
#
_symmetry.space_group_name_H-M   'P 1'
#
loop_
_entity.id
_entity.type
_entity.pdbx_description
1 polymer ?
#
loop_
_entity_poly.entity_id
_entity_poly.type
_entity_poly.pdbx_seq_one_letter_code
_entity_poly.pdbx_strand_id
1 'polypeptide(L)'
;MNKSQWVYDVGGGGDYIEAAISSLGISDEQLLQHLAQRLSKKIKDTTTVPWPPRIDHLEEGKEWSQSCRHTPPNKSKPYYHTTYNEPPSKSVVYDIMVKLMEAMRKKNIPFSFLVGDLPTYKTIVQLKAENPEMYKDLIPILGAFHQQMSYIYAIYKRFKGSGMADTLVTAGVIMEGSVEQALRGKHYRRGVRCILLWRKVLIQQRLTNILEHEELSENIKENLNTAQCNH
;
A
#
# COMPACT_ATOMS: atom_id res chain seq x y z
N MET A 1 8.09 -36.36 -23.02
CA MET A 1 8.73 -35.14 -23.57
C MET A 1 7.67 -34.07 -23.70
N ASN A 2 7.58 -33.13 -22.75
CA ASN A 2 6.66 -31.99 -22.84
C ASN A 2 7.51 -30.73 -22.98
N LYS A 3 7.50 -30.13 -24.17
CA LYS A 3 8.12 -28.83 -24.46
C LYS A 3 7.09 -27.76 -24.13
N SER A 4 7.10 -27.23 -22.91
CA SER A 4 6.46 -25.94 -22.64
C SER A 4 7.44 -24.83 -23.04
N GLN A 5 7.23 -24.28 -24.24
CA GLN A 5 7.83 -23.01 -24.62
C GLN A 5 7.23 -21.91 -23.73
N TRP A 6 7.97 -21.51 -22.71
CA TRP A 6 7.69 -20.28 -21.97
C TRP A 6 8.05 -19.10 -22.87
N VAL A 7 7.03 -18.47 -23.44
CA VAL A 7 7.18 -17.17 -24.10
C VAL A 7 7.35 -16.14 -22.98
N TYR A 8 8.61 -15.79 -22.69
CA TYR A 8 8.93 -14.60 -21.91
C TYR A 8 8.73 -13.38 -22.81
N ASP A 9 7.69 -12.58 -22.54
CA ASP A 9 7.62 -11.24 -23.10
C ASP A 9 8.65 -10.35 -22.38
N VAL A 10 9.72 -10.04 -23.11
CA VAL A 10 10.84 -9.17 -22.69
C VAL A 10 10.48 -7.67 -22.83
N GLY A 11 9.26 -7.34 -23.23
CA GLY A 11 8.70 -5.98 -23.19
C GLY A 11 8.33 -5.57 -21.76
N GLY A 12 9.28 -4.93 -21.05
CA GLY A 12 9.13 -4.51 -19.67
C GLY A 12 7.80 -3.85 -19.31
N GLY A 13 7.03 -4.50 -18.41
CA GLY A 13 5.80 -3.95 -17.86
C GLY A 13 4.71 -4.96 -17.47
N GLY A 14 5.06 -6.25 -17.29
CA GLY A 14 4.12 -7.27 -16.84
C GLY A 14 3.59 -7.01 -15.42
N ASP A 15 2.32 -7.35 -15.22
CA ASP A 15 1.47 -6.96 -14.09
C ASP A 15 1.96 -7.49 -12.74
N TYR A 16 2.81 -6.71 -12.05
CA TYR A 16 3.35 -7.08 -10.73
C TYR A 16 2.27 -7.29 -9.67
N ILE A 17 1.09 -6.68 -9.89
CA ILE A 17 -0.08 -6.85 -9.02
C ILE A 17 -0.67 -8.24 -9.23
N GLU A 18 -0.86 -8.69 -10.47
CA GLU A 18 -1.35 -10.05 -10.75
C GLU A 18 -0.35 -11.11 -10.26
N ALA A 19 0.95 -10.88 -10.42
CA ALA A 19 1.98 -11.79 -9.90
C ALA A 19 1.96 -11.86 -8.36
N ALA A 20 1.77 -10.72 -7.68
CA ALA A 20 1.68 -10.67 -6.22
C ALA A 20 0.38 -11.31 -5.71
N ILE A 21 -0.77 -11.03 -6.34
CA ILE A 21 -2.08 -11.62 -6.00
C ILE A 21 -2.06 -13.14 -6.25
N SER A 22 -1.53 -13.57 -7.40
CA SER A 22 -1.36 -14.99 -7.73
C SER A 22 -0.45 -15.71 -6.76
N SER A 23 0.65 -15.07 -6.30
CA SER A 23 1.56 -15.66 -5.30
C SER A 23 0.94 -15.85 -3.91
N LEU A 24 -0.15 -15.13 -3.61
CA LEU A 24 -0.89 -15.27 -2.35
C LEU A 24 -1.93 -16.39 -2.41
N GLY A 25 -2.23 -16.94 -3.59
CA GLY A 25 -3.25 -17.99 -3.77
C GLY A 25 -4.68 -17.53 -3.46
N ILE A 26 -4.93 -16.22 -3.47
CA ILE A 26 -6.23 -15.60 -3.17
C ILE A 26 -6.87 -15.20 -4.50
N SER A 27 -8.12 -15.60 -4.75
CA SER A 27 -8.84 -15.16 -5.95
C SER A 27 -9.22 -13.67 -5.86
N ASP A 28 -9.42 -13.02 -7.01
CA ASP A 28 -9.82 -11.60 -7.06
C ASP A 28 -11.14 -11.36 -6.32
N GLU A 29 -12.07 -12.32 -6.39
CA GLU A 29 -13.35 -12.30 -5.67
C GLU A 29 -13.14 -12.34 -4.15
N GLN A 30 -12.24 -13.21 -3.67
CA GLN A 30 -11.92 -13.33 -2.25
C GLN A 30 -11.26 -12.05 -1.71
N LEU A 31 -10.37 -11.43 -2.49
CA LEU A 31 -9.72 -10.18 -2.12
C LEU A 31 -10.74 -9.05 -1.96
N LEU A 32 -11.65 -8.90 -2.93
CA LEU A 32 -12.71 -7.89 -2.90
C LEU A 32 -13.67 -8.11 -1.74
N GLN A 33 -14.05 -9.36 -1.47
CA GLN A 33 -14.97 -9.70 -0.39
C GLN A 33 -14.37 -9.40 0.99
N HIS A 34 -13.11 -9.77 1.22
CA HIS A 34 -12.41 -9.47 2.48
C HIS A 34 -12.22 -7.96 2.70
N LEU A 35 -11.88 -7.21 1.63
CA LEU A 35 -11.73 -5.76 1.71
C LEU A 35 -13.07 -5.08 2.04
N ALA A 36 -14.15 -5.50 1.37
CA ALA A 36 -15.50 -4.97 1.62
C ALA A 36 -15.97 -5.24 3.06
N GLN A 37 -15.78 -6.46 3.56
CA GLN A 37 -16.12 -6.82 4.94
C GLN A 37 -15.34 -5.98 5.96
N ARG A 38 -14.04 -5.79 5.73
CA ARG A 38 -13.17 -5.04 6.63
C ARG A 38 -13.51 -3.55 6.65
N LEU A 39 -13.85 -2.97 5.50
CA LEU A 39 -14.34 -1.59 5.41
C LEU A 39 -15.70 -1.44 6.10
N SER A 40 -16.64 -2.36 5.85
CA SER A 40 -17.96 -2.34 6.48
C SER A 40 -17.87 -2.41 8.00
N LYS A 41 -17.03 -3.31 8.53
CA LYS A 41 -16.77 -3.41 9.97
C LYS A 41 -16.17 -2.13 10.53
N LYS A 42 -15.18 -1.55 9.85
CA LYS A 42 -14.52 -0.32 10.31
C LYS A 42 -15.48 0.87 10.32
N ILE A 43 -16.40 0.94 9.35
CA ILE A 43 -17.43 1.97 9.29
C ILE A 43 -18.43 1.80 10.45
N LYS A 44 -18.84 0.57 10.76
CA LYS A 44 -19.78 0.27 11.86
C LYS A 44 -19.17 0.48 13.25
N ASP A 45 -17.89 0.18 13.41
CA ASP A 45 -17.19 0.28 14.70
C ASP A 45 -16.67 1.72 14.98
N THR A 46 -16.74 2.62 13.99
CA THR A 46 -16.32 4.03 14.19
C THR A 46 -17.49 4.81 14.78
N THR A 47 -17.38 5.19 16.05
CA THR A 47 -18.26 6.20 16.65
C THR A 47 -18.12 7.50 15.88
N THR A 48 -19.21 7.91 15.24
CA THR A 48 -19.28 9.18 14.52
C THR A 48 -19.28 10.32 15.54
N VAL A 49 -18.18 11.06 15.60
CA VAL A 49 -18.15 12.35 16.30
C VAL A 49 -19.04 13.32 15.48
N PRO A 50 -20.07 13.94 16.08
CA PRO A 50 -20.89 14.89 15.36
C PRO A 50 -20.03 16.07 14.93
N TRP A 51 -20.08 16.39 13.65
CA TRP A 51 -19.44 17.54 13.05
C TRP A 51 -20.41 18.75 13.25
N PRO A 52 -19.95 19.95 13.63
CA PRO A 52 -18.57 20.31 13.94
C PRO A 52 -18.22 19.83 15.35
N PRO A 53 -17.01 19.28 15.57
CA PRO A 53 -16.57 18.94 16.90
C PRO A 53 -16.42 20.24 17.71
N ARG A 54 -17.28 20.42 18.71
CA ARG A 54 -17.08 21.42 19.77
C ARG A 54 -15.82 21.06 20.57
N ILE A 55 -15.14 22.07 21.10
CA ILE A 55 -13.93 21.89 21.93
C ILE A 55 -14.21 20.91 23.09
N ASP A 56 -15.40 21.00 23.69
CA ASP A 56 -15.85 20.11 24.77
C ASP A 56 -15.91 18.63 24.34
N HIS A 57 -16.25 18.34 23.07
CA HIS A 57 -16.25 16.98 22.52
C HIS A 57 -14.85 16.42 22.21
N LEU A 58 -13.84 17.30 22.15
CA LEU A 58 -12.43 16.92 22.02
C LEU A 58 -11.76 16.74 23.40
N GLU A 59 -12.34 17.34 24.44
CA GLU A 59 -11.82 17.29 25.82
C GLU A 59 -12.39 16.10 26.62
N GLU A 60 -13.60 15.62 26.33
CA GLU A 60 -14.16 14.39 26.93
C GLU A 60 -13.52 13.08 26.40
N GLY A 61 -12.62 13.17 25.42
CA GLY A 61 -11.85 12.06 24.85
C GLY A 61 -10.50 11.77 25.53
N LYS A 62 -10.24 12.30 26.73
CA LYS A 62 -8.97 12.08 27.46
C LYS A 62 -9.13 11.66 28.91
N GLU A 63 -9.66 10.45 29.10
CA GLU A 63 -9.25 9.58 30.22
C GLU A 63 -8.95 8.17 29.70
N TRP A 64 -7.90 8.04 28.89
CA TRP A 64 -7.24 6.75 28.60
C TRP A 64 -5.87 6.65 29.27
N SER A 65 -5.65 7.35 30.39
CA SER A 65 -4.34 7.40 31.04
C SER A 65 -4.20 6.56 32.32
N GLN A 66 -5.24 5.93 32.88
CA GLN A 66 -5.08 5.20 34.15
C GLN A 66 -5.94 3.93 34.27
N SER A 67 -5.59 2.87 33.52
CA SER A 67 -6.06 1.51 33.86
C SER A 67 -5.04 0.41 33.52
N CYS A 68 -4.15 0.60 32.55
CA CYS A 68 -3.07 -0.35 32.32
C CYS A 68 -1.86 -0.07 33.23
N ARG A 69 -1.99 -0.32 34.54
CA ARG A 69 -0.82 -0.77 35.34
C ARG A 69 -0.51 -2.21 34.96
N HIS A 70 -0.15 -2.41 33.70
CA HIS A 70 0.59 -3.57 33.27
C HIS A 70 2.03 -3.10 33.25
N THR A 71 2.91 -3.82 33.95
CA THR A 71 4.36 -3.71 33.75
C THR A 71 4.62 -3.50 32.26
N PRO A 72 5.35 -2.45 31.85
CA PRO A 72 5.54 -2.17 30.44
C PRO A 72 6.00 -3.47 29.78
N PRO A 73 5.27 -3.99 28.77
CA PRO A 73 5.70 -5.20 28.10
C PRO A 73 7.12 -4.93 27.66
N ASN A 74 8.04 -5.82 28.05
CA ASN A 74 9.46 -5.70 27.78
C ASN A 74 9.57 -5.41 26.27
N LYS A 75 9.84 -4.15 25.90
CA LYS A 75 9.85 -3.76 24.49
C LYS A 75 10.91 -4.64 23.84
N SER A 76 10.51 -5.47 22.90
CA SER A 76 11.47 -6.25 22.13
C SER A 76 12.43 -5.25 21.51
N LYS A 77 13.71 -5.29 21.91
CA LYS A 77 14.74 -4.48 21.27
C LYS A 77 14.68 -4.83 19.78
N PRO A 78 14.50 -3.86 18.86
CA PRO A 78 14.55 -4.15 17.44
C PRO A 78 15.92 -4.77 17.17
N TYR A 79 15.92 -6.07 16.92
CA TYR A 79 17.13 -6.80 16.61
C TYR A 79 17.26 -6.73 15.09
N TYR A 80 18.07 -5.77 14.62
CA TYR A 80 18.51 -5.80 13.23
C TYR A 80 19.32 -7.09 13.06
N HIS A 81 18.73 -8.12 12.47
CA HIS A 81 19.46 -9.35 12.18
C HIS A 81 20.46 -9.08 11.07
N THR A 82 21.73 -9.44 11.34
CA THR A 82 22.82 -9.66 10.39
C THR A 82 22.94 -8.63 9.25
N THR A 83 23.77 -7.61 9.46
CA THR A 83 24.42 -6.94 8.33
C THR A 83 25.33 -7.94 7.62
N TYR A 84 25.10 -8.11 6.31
CA TYR A 84 26.01 -8.85 5.44
C TYR A 84 26.99 -7.84 4.84
N ASN A 85 28.27 -8.20 4.78
CA ASN A 85 29.30 -7.36 4.18
C ASN A 85 29.27 -7.42 2.64
N GLU A 86 28.47 -8.33 2.07
CA GLU A 86 28.35 -8.55 0.64
C GLU A 86 27.02 -8.03 0.11
N PRO A 87 26.98 -7.58 -1.17
CA PRO A 87 25.72 -7.22 -1.82
C PRO A 87 24.78 -8.44 -1.90
N PRO A 88 23.46 -8.22 -2.05
CA PRO A 88 22.47 -9.29 -2.10
C PRO A 88 22.64 -10.14 -3.38
N SER A 89 23.45 -11.18 -3.30
CA SER A 89 23.60 -12.25 -4.29
C SER A 89 22.64 -13.40 -3.98
N LYS A 90 22.46 -14.35 -4.92
CA LYS A 90 21.57 -15.51 -4.70
C LYS A 90 21.99 -16.33 -3.47
N SER A 91 23.29 -16.51 -3.23
CA SER A 91 23.80 -17.22 -2.05
C SER A 91 23.54 -16.45 -0.76
N VAL A 92 23.79 -15.13 -0.75
CA VAL A 92 23.52 -14.28 0.41
C VAL A 92 22.03 -14.30 0.78
N VAL A 93 21.14 -14.17 -0.21
CA VAL A 93 19.69 -14.22 0.02
C VAL A 93 19.26 -15.60 0.52
N TYR A 94 19.82 -16.67 -0.02
CA TYR A 94 19.58 -18.03 0.46
C TYR A 94 19.98 -18.19 1.94
N ASP A 95 21.19 -17.76 2.32
CA ASP A 95 21.67 -17.83 3.69
C ASP A 95 20.79 -17.04 4.66
N ILE A 96 20.32 -15.86 4.23
CA ILE A 96 19.37 -15.04 5.00
C ILE A 96 18.06 -15.81 5.21
N MET A 97 17.52 -16.41 4.16
CA MET A 97 16.26 -17.18 4.23
C MET A 97 16.41 -18.38 5.16
N VAL A 98 17.50 -19.13 5.10
CA VAL A 98 17.77 -20.27 6.00
C VAL A 98 17.86 -19.82 7.45
N LYS A 99 18.68 -18.79 7.75
CA LYS A 99 18.81 -18.25 9.12
C LYS A 99 17.49 -17.73 9.67
N LEU A 100 16.68 -17.12 8.81
CA LEU A 100 15.35 -16.65 9.19
C LEU A 100 14.43 -17.81 9.57
N MET A 101 14.40 -18.89 8.77
CA MET A 101 13.60 -20.09 9.10
C MET A 101 14.06 -20.76 10.40
N GLU A 102 15.37 -20.84 10.64
CA GLU A 102 15.92 -21.35 11.90
C GLU A 102 15.49 -20.50 13.11
N ALA A 103 15.56 -19.17 12.96
CA ALA A 103 15.14 -18.23 13.99
C ALA A 103 13.63 -18.33 14.26
N MET A 104 12.81 -18.48 13.22
CA MET A 104 11.37 -18.70 13.34
C MET A 104 11.05 -19.98 14.10
N ARG A 105 11.69 -21.10 13.75
CA ARG A 105 11.54 -22.38 14.43
C ARG A 105 11.95 -22.29 15.90
N LYS A 106 13.08 -21.66 16.20
CA LYS A 106 13.58 -21.52 17.58
C LYS A 106 12.67 -20.66 18.45
N LYS A 107 11.95 -19.71 17.87
CA LYS A 107 11.06 -18.77 18.57
C LYS A 107 9.57 -19.11 18.42
N ASN A 108 9.23 -20.24 17.80
CA ASN A 108 7.85 -20.62 17.47
C ASN A 108 7.06 -19.50 16.78
N ILE A 109 7.69 -18.80 15.82
CA ILE A 109 7.05 -17.75 15.02
C ILE A 109 6.32 -18.44 13.86
N PRO A 110 4.98 -18.29 13.73
CA PRO A 110 4.20 -19.04 12.75
C PRO A 110 4.43 -18.63 11.31
N PHE A 111 4.76 -17.35 11.06
CA PHE A 111 5.11 -16.84 9.74
C PHE A 111 5.99 -15.58 9.88
N SER A 112 6.75 -15.26 8.84
CA SER A 112 7.58 -14.05 8.81
C SER A 112 7.52 -13.37 7.46
N PHE A 113 7.63 -12.04 7.47
CA PHE A 113 7.74 -11.25 6.27
C PHE A 113 9.21 -11.03 5.92
N LEU A 114 9.56 -11.22 4.65
CA LEU A 114 10.89 -10.88 4.14
C LEU A 114 10.77 -9.81 3.05
N VAL A 115 11.25 -8.62 3.39
CA VAL A 115 11.18 -7.45 2.51
C VAL A 115 12.46 -7.36 1.68
N GLY A 116 12.32 -7.28 0.36
CA GLY A 116 13.44 -7.07 -0.56
C GLY A 116 13.15 -5.92 -1.52
N ASP A 117 14.20 -5.22 -1.98
CA ASP A 117 14.08 -4.40 -3.19
C ASP A 117 13.75 -5.27 -4.41
N LEU A 118 13.51 -4.68 -5.59
CA LEU A 118 13.03 -5.47 -6.73
C LEU A 118 13.96 -6.63 -7.12
N PRO A 119 15.30 -6.47 -7.23
CA PRO A 119 16.20 -7.59 -7.48
C PRO A 119 16.15 -8.66 -6.37
N THR A 120 16.24 -8.24 -5.11
CA THR A 120 16.24 -9.16 -3.97
C THR A 120 14.91 -9.91 -3.86
N TYR A 121 13.79 -9.22 -4.04
CA TYR A 121 12.44 -9.80 -4.04
C TYR A 121 12.31 -10.90 -5.08
N LYS A 122 12.79 -10.67 -6.32
CA LYS A 122 12.78 -11.71 -7.38
C LYS A 122 13.56 -12.95 -6.94
N THR A 123 14.73 -12.76 -6.35
CA THR A 123 15.55 -13.87 -5.84
C THR A 123 14.85 -14.61 -4.70
N ILE A 124 14.21 -13.91 -3.76
CA ILE A 124 13.44 -14.51 -2.67
C ILE A 124 12.29 -15.36 -3.22
N VAL A 125 11.49 -14.80 -4.14
CA VAL A 125 10.36 -15.53 -4.74
C VAL A 125 10.85 -16.75 -5.52
N GLN A 126 11.94 -16.62 -6.28
CA GLN A 126 12.55 -17.74 -6.97
C GLN A 126 12.98 -18.85 -6.00
N LEU A 127 13.72 -18.51 -4.93
CA LEU A 127 14.18 -19.48 -3.94
C LEU A 127 13.02 -20.16 -3.19
N LYS A 128 11.95 -19.40 -2.88
CA LYS A 128 10.71 -19.95 -2.32
C LYS A 128 10.05 -20.93 -3.28
N ALA A 129 9.97 -20.60 -4.57
CA ALA A 129 9.40 -21.48 -5.59
C ALA A 129 10.24 -22.75 -5.81
N GLU A 130 11.56 -22.66 -5.70
CA GLU A 130 12.47 -23.82 -5.77
C GLU A 130 12.29 -24.77 -4.56
N ASN A 131 11.89 -24.25 -3.40
CA ASN A 131 11.73 -25.04 -2.15
C ASN A 131 10.49 -24.61 -1.35
N PRO A 132 9.26 -24.89 -1.85
CA PRO A 132 8.03 -24.33 -1.28
C PRO A 132 7.77 -24.78 0.16
N GLU A 133 8.04 -26.04 0.49
CA GLU A 133 7.85 -26.59 1.83
C GLU A 133 8.80 -25.99 2.87
N MET A 134 10.06 -25.77 2.50
CA MET A 134 11.07 -25.18 3.39
C MET A 134 10.71 -23.74 3.76
N TYR A 135 10.12 -23.00 2.81
CA TYR A 135 9.83 -21.57 2.94
C TYR A 135 8.33 -21.26 2.99
N LYS A 136 7.48 -22.23 3.35
CA LYS A 136 6.01 -22.06 3.32
C LYS A 136 5.53 -20.89 4.19
N ASP A 137 6.14 -20.74 5.37
CA ASP A 137 5.80 -19.74 6.39
C ASP A 137 6.49 -18.38 6.13
N LEU A 138 7.27 -18.27 5.05
CA LEU A 138 7.92 -17.04 4.64
C LEU A 138 7.04 -16.29 3.63
N ILE A 139 6.70 -15.04 3.91
CA ILE A 139 5.91 -14.18 3.02
C ILE A 139 6.83 -13.12 2.40
N PRO A 140 7.20 -13.24 1.12
CA PRO A 140 8.00 -12.23 0.44
C PRO A 140 7.19 -10.93 0.28
N ILE A 141 7.81 -9.78 0.56
CA ILE A 141 7.21 -8.46 0.36
C ILE A 141 8.14 -7.61 -0.51
N LEU A 142 7.57 -6.97 -1.53
CA LEU A 142 8.29 -5.97 -2.32
C LEU A 142 8.50 -4.71 -1.48
N GLY A 143 9.72 -4.20 -1.45
CA GLY A 143 10.10 -3.02 -0.68
C GLY A 143 9.19 -1.82 -0.96
N ALA A 144 8.87 -1.06 0.09
CA ALA A 144 7.85 -0.01 0.06
C ALA A 144 8.01 0.99 -1.10
N PHE A 145 9.25 1.34 -1.45
CA PHE A 145 9.54 2.21 -2.59
C PHE A 145 9.05 1.62 -3.92
N HIS A 146 9.41 0.36 -4.20
CA HIS A 146 9.00 -0.34 -5.41
C HIS A 146 7.49 -0.63 -5.39
N GLN A 147 6.92 -0.93 -4.23
CA GLN A 147 5.47 -1.08 -4.06
C GLN A 147 4.72 0.20 -4.43
N GLN A 148 5.18 1.36 -3.97
CA GLN A 148 4.60 2.65 -4.33
C GLN A 148 4.72 2.95 -5.82
N MET A 149 5.87 2.65 -6.44
CA MET A 149 6.03 2.79 -7.89
C MET A 149 5.04 1.90 -8.66
N SER A 150 4.84 0.66 -8.22
CA SER A 150 3.85 -0.25 -8.79
C SER A 150 2.43 0.32 -8.68
N TYR A 151 2.05 0.90 -7.54
CA TYR A 151 0.73 1.54 -7.39
C TYR A 151 0.55 2.76 -8.28
N ILE A 152 1.57 3.63 -8.40
CA ILE A 152 1.52 4.79 -9.29
C ILE A 152 1.24 4.32 -10.72
N TYR A 153 1.97 3.30 -11.18
CA TYR A 153 1.79 2.77 -12.53
C TYR A 153 0.43 2.08 -12.72
N ALA A 154 -0.04 1.33 -11.72
CA ALA A 154 -1.34 0.67 -11.77
C ALA A 154 -2.50 1.67 -11.85
N ILE A 155 -2.45 2.74 -11.06
CA ILE A 155 -3.42 3.84 -11.14
C ILE A 155 -3.39 4.44 -12.54
N TYR A 156 -2.20 4.78 -13.04
CA TYR A 156 -2.07 5.34 -14.39
C TYR A 156 -2.63 4.40 -15.48
N LYS A 157 -2.30 3.10 -15.45
CA LYS A 157 -2.81 2.11 -16.41
C LYS A 157 -4.35 2.02 -16.33
N ARG A 158 -4.92 2.06 -15.12
CA ARG A 158 -6.37 1.99 -14.90
C ARG A 158 -7.14 3.20 -15.44
N PHE A 159 -6.53 4.38 -15.37
CA PHE A 159 -7.11 5.66 -15.81
C PHE A 159 -6.52 6.15 -17.14
N LYS A 160 -5.79 5.30 -17.87
CA LYS A 160 -5.22 5.67 -19.16
C LYS A 160 -6.36 5.96 -20.14
N GLY A 161 -6.28 7.12 -20.81
CA GLY A 161 -7.35 7.60 -21.70
C GLY A 161 -8.46 8.40 -21.01
N SER A 162 -8.43 8.56 -19.68
CA SER A 162 -9.42 9.38 -18.96
C SER A 162 -9.14 10.89 -19.01
N GLY A 163 -8.16 11.33 -19.81
CA GLY A 163 -7.65 12.71 -19.80
C GLY A 163 -6.82 13.06 -18.54
N MET A 164 -6.48 12.10 -17.68
CA MET A 164 -5.70 12.34 -16.46
C MET A 164 -4.35 13.00 -16.77
N ALA A 165 -3.61 12.46 -17.75
CA ALA A 165 -2.32 13.02 -18.15
C ALA A 165 -2.47 14.44 -18.72
N ASP A 166 -3.43 14.64 -19.63
CA ASP A 166 -3.69 15.92 -20.27
C ASP A 166 -4.10 17.00 -19.28
N THR A 167 -4.95 16.63 -18.31
CA THR A 167 -5.38 17.54 -17.23
C THR A 167 -4.20 17.96 -16.36
N LEU A 168 -3.32 17.02 -15.99
CA LEU A 168 -2.13 17.33 -15.19
C LEU A 168 -1.14 18.24 -15.94
N VAL A 169 -1.03 18.08 -17.26
CA VAL A 169 -0.21 18.95 -18.12
C VAL A 169 -0.83 20.33 -18.26
N THR A 170 -2.13 20.39 -18.57
CA THR A 170 -2.88 21.64 -18.78
C THR A 170 -2.92 22.48 -17.50
N ALA A 171 -3.05 21.84 -16.34
CA ALA A 171 -3.01 22.49 -15.04
C ALA A 171 -1.59 22.91 -14.58
N GLY A 172 -0.56 22.70 -15.40
CA GLY A 172 0.82 23.07 -15.08
C GLY A 172 1.44 22.26 -13.94
N VAL A 173 0.86 21.10 -13.58
CA VAL A 173 1.39 20.23 -12.53
C VAL A 173 2.67 19.54 -12.98
N ILE A 174 2.75 19.22 -14.27
CA ILE A 174 3.89 18.54 -14.88
C ILE A 174 4.01 18.89 -16.36
N MET A 175 5.24 18.95 -16.87
CA MET A 175 5.51 19.18 -18.29
C MET A 175 5.09 17.97 -19.14
N GLU A 176 4.60 18.23 -20.34
CA GLU A 176 4.15 17.22 -21.31
C GLU A 176 5.19 16.11 -21.54
N GLY A 177 6.46 16.46 -21.78
CA GLY A 177 7.53 15.48 -21.98
C GLY A 177 7.89 14.64 -20.75
N SER A 178 7.34 14.95 -19.57
CA SER A 178 7.63 14.27 -18.31
C SER A 178 6.45 13.49 -17.71
N VAL A 179 5.22 13.72 -18.18
CA VAL A 179 4.00 13.16 -17.57
C VAL A 179 4.00 11.64 -17.62
N GLU A 180 4.35 11.05 -18.76
CA GLU A 180 4.40 9.61 -18.96
C GLU A 180 5.42 8.94 -18.03
N GLN A 181 6.61 9.51 -17.88
CA GLN A 181 7.65 8.93 -17.02
C GLN A 181 7.28 9.06 -15.53
N ALA A 182 6.61 10.14 -15.13
CA ALA A 182 6.11 10.29 -13.77
C ALA A 182 4.99 9.30 -13.44
N LEU A 183 4.01 9.16 -14.34
CA LEU A 183 2.86 8.28 -14.14
C LEU A 183 3.21 6.79 -14.32
N ARG A 184 4.32 6.46 -14.98
CA ARG A 184 4.92 5.10 -14.97
C ARG A 184 5.80 4.83 -13.74
N GLY A 185 5.90 5.76 -12.80
CA GLY A 185 6.72 5.63 -11.60
C GLY A 185 8.23 5.82 -11.81
N LYS A 186 8.71 6.03 -13.05
CA LYS A 186 10.15 6.26 -13.35
C LYS A 186 10.67 7.54 -12.71
N HIS A 187 9.81 8.56 -12.57
CA HIS A 187 10.11 9.77 -11.81
C HIS A 187 9.31 9.78 -10.51
N TYR A 188 9.71 8.96 -9.54
CA TYR A 188 8.99 8.73 -8.29
C TYR A 188 8.43 10.01 -7.64
N ARG A 189 9.26 11.02 -7.36
CA ARG A 189 8.79 12.26 -6.70
C ARG A 189 7.71 12.99 -7.51
N ARG A 190 7.87 13.04 -8.84
CA ARG A 190 6.89 13.67 -9.74
C ARG A 190 5.61 12.84 -9.82
N GLY A 191 5.73 11.52 -9.91
CA GLY A 191 4.60 10.58 -9.92
C GLY A 191 3.77 10.68 -8.65
N VAL A 192 4.41 10.66 -7.48
CA VAL A 192 3.73 10.85 -6.18
C VAL A 192 2.98 12.18 -6.14
N ARG A 193 3.62 13.28 -6.56
CA ARG A 193 2.96 14.61 -6.62
C ARG A 193 1.73 14.57 -7.54
N CYS A 194 1.84 13.98 -8.73
CA CYS A 194 0.73 13.86 -9.67
C CYS A 194 -0.45 13.09 -9.07
N ILE A 195 -0.20 11.92 -8.47
CA ILE A 195 -1.25 11.09 -7.86
C ILE A 195 -1.90 11.79 -6.66
N LEU A 196 -1.13 12.46 -5.81
CA LEU A 196 -1.68 13.17 -4.65
C LEU A 196 -2.57 14.35 -5.06
N LEU A 197 -2.15 15.14 -6.05
CA LEU A 197 -2.95 16.26 -6.57
C LEU A 197 -4.20 15.75 -7.30
N TRP A 198 -4.05 14.73 -8.13
CA TRP A 198 -5.19 14.09 -8.80
C TRP A 198 -6.23 13.59 -7.80
N ARG A 199 -5.79 12.87 -6.76
CA ARG A 199 -6.65 12.42 -5.66
C ARG A 199 -7.34 13.59 -4.97
N LYS A 200 -6.63 14.68 -4.67
CA LYS A 200 -7.20 15.86 -4.00
C LYS A 200 -8.35 16.45 -4.84
N VAL A 201 -8.12 16.63 -6.14
CA VAL A 201 -9.12 17.18 -7.06
C VAL A 201 -10.34 16.26 -7.15
N LEU A 202 -10.14 14.94 -7.32
CA LEU A 202 -11.26 14.00 -7.39
C LEU A 202 -12.11 13.96 -6.11
N ILE A 203 -11.46 14.02 -4.95
CA ILE A 203 -12.18 14.10 -3.66
C ILE A 203 -12.96 15.41 -3.57
N GLN A 204 -12.33 16.53 -3.91
CA GLN A 204 -12.97 17.84 -3.87
C GLN A 204 -14.18 17.89 -4.82
N GLN A 205 -14.02 17.45 -6.06
CA GLN A 205 -15.11 17.38 -7.04
C GLN A 205 -16.24 16.47 -6.56
N ARG A 206 -15.92 15.28 -6.00
CA ARG A 206 -16.93 14.39 -5.46
C ARG A 206 -17.68 15.00 -4.30
N LEU A 207 -16.99 15.71 -3.41
CA LEU A 207 -17.61 16.43 -2.30
C LEU A 207 -18.55 17.51 -2.83
N THR A 208 -18.08 18.40 -3.71
CA THR A 208 -18.92 19.45 -4.33
C THR A 208 -20.18 18.88 -4.97
N ASN A 209 -20.06 17.80 -5.75
CA ASN A 209 -21.22 17.16 -6.36
C ASN A 209 -22.23 16.61 -5.34
N ILE A 210 -21.75 16.06 -4.22
CA ILE A 210 -22.62 15.63 -3.11
C ILE A 210 -23.32 16.85 -2.49
N LEU A 211 -22.62 17.99 -2.35
CA LEU A 211 -23.20 19.22 -1.81
C LEU A 211 -24.30 19.82 -2.67
N GLU A 212 -24.16 19.71 -3.99
CA GLU A 212 -25.06 20.33 -4.96
C GLU A 212 -26.28 19.45 -5.27
N HIS A 213 -26.18 18.12 -5.15
CA HIS A 213 -27.18 17.19 -5.68
C HIS A 213 -27.81 16.23 -4.65
N GLU A 214 -27.27 16.10 -3.44
CA GLU A 214 -27.91 15.31 -2.38
C GLU A 214 -28.54 16.27 -1.35
N GLU A 215 -29.77 15.96 -0.89
CA GLU A 215 -30.36 16.65 0.28
C GLU A 215 -29.52 16.30 1.52
N LEU A 216 -28.44 17.05 1.71
CA LEU A 216 -27.62 16.92 2.90
C LEU A 216 -28.38 17.45 4.10
N SER A 217 -28.24 16.76 5.23
CA SER A 217 -28.78 17.27 6.48
C SER A 217 -28.16 18.64 6.77
N GLU A 218 -28.97 19.56 7.30
CA GLU A 218 -28.57 20.96 7.55
C GLU A 218 -27.27 21.08 8.36
N ASN A 219 -27.05 20.15 9.30
CA ASN A 219 -25.80 20.05 10.06
C ASN A 219 -24.56 19.94 9.16
N ILE A 220 -24.60 19.18 8.07
CA ILE A 220 -23.43 18.99 7.20
C ILE A 220 -23.14 20.26 6.38
N LYS A 221 -24.17 21.01 5.97
CA LYS A 221 -24.01 22.27 5.21
C LYS A 221 -23.33 23.36 6.04
N GLU A 222 -23.79 23.56 7.28
CA GLU A 222 -23.32 24.62 8.17
C GLU A 222 -21.82 24.51 8.48
N ASN A 223 -21.38 23.26 8.61
CA ASN A 223 -20.04 22.79 8.84
C ASN A 223 -19.03 22.97 7.70
N LEU A 224 -19.51 22.88 6.47
CA LEU A 224 -18.69 23.02 5.28
C LEU A 224 -18.48 24.50 4.94
N ASN A 225 -19.47 25.33 5.22
CA ASN A 225 -19.35 26.79 5.14
C ASN A 225 -18.29 27.33 6.11
N THR A 226 -18.18 26.75 7.31
CA THR A 226 -17.12 27.10 8.26
C THR A 226 -15.74 26.63 7.80
N ALA A 227 -15.65 25.52 7.06
CA ALA A 227 -14.38 25.02 6.52
C ALA A 227 -13.90 25.83 5.29
N GLN A 228 -14.81 26.42 4.50
CA GLN A 228 -14.46 27.27 3.36
C GLN A 228 -14.00 28.68 3.75
N CYS A 229 -14.46 29.23 4.89
CA CYS A 229 -14.03 30.55 5.37
C CYS A 229 -12.61 30.60 5.98
N ASN A 230 -11.94 29.45 6.16
CA ASN A 230 -10.62 29.37 6.79
C ASN A 230 -9.46 29.16 5.80
N HIS A 231 -9.66 29.51 4.52
CA HIS A 231 -8.61 29.55 3.50
C HIS A 231 -8.52 30.91 2.82
#